data_AF-A0A7X9QDE2-F1
#
_entry.id   AF-A0A7X9QDE2-F1
#
_cell.length_a   1.000
_cell.length_b   1.000
_cell.length_c   1.000
_cell.angle_alpha   90.00
_cell.angle_beta   90.00
_cell.angle_gamma   90.00
#
_symmetry.space_group_name_H-M   'P 1'
#
loop_
_entity.id
_entity.type
_entity.pdbx_description
1 polymer ?
#
loop_
_entity_poly.entity_id
_entity_poly.type
_entity_poly.pdbx_seq_one_letter_code
_entity_poly.pdbx_strand_id
1 'polypeptide(L)' 'SEIEIPATPVDDVPPIDAKDAHWVEPVLVGEVSYGVWTQAGRLRMPVWRGWRPDKTPEDITLPDE' A
#
# COMPACT_ATOMS: atom_id res chain seq x y z
N SER A 1 -16.35 5.05 8.94
CA SER A 1 -14.92 5.07 9.27
C SER A 1 -14.54 3.86 10.13
N GLU A 2 -15.11 2.68 9.88
CA GLU A 2 -14.95 1.50 10.75
C GLU A 2 -13.50 1.01 10.86
N ILE A 3 -12.67 1.33 9.86
CA ILE A 3 -11.26 0.96 9.79
C ILE A 3 -10.32 2.17 9.93
N GLU A 4 -10.78 3.36 10.31
CA GLU A 4 -9.91 4.54 10.42
C GLU A 4 -9.00 4.45 11.65
N ILE A 5 -7.71 4.75 11.48
CA ILE A 5 -6.70 4.72 12.55
C ILE A 5 -5.99 6.07 12.67
N PRO A 6 -5.44 6.42 13.85
CA PRO A 6 -4.90 7.77 14.08
C PRO A 6 -3.49 8.00 13.51
N ALA A 7 -2.80 6.96 13.05
CA ALA A 7 -1.42 7.04 12.58
C ALA A 7 -1.14 6.07 11.43
N THR A 8 -0.06 6.31 10.69
CA THR A 8 0.36 5.44 9.57
C THR A 8 0.62 4.01 10.03
N PRO A 9 0.09 2.98 9.35
CA PRO A 9 0.41 1.58 9.63
C PRO A 9 1.70 1.12 8.93
N VAL A 10 2.33 1.99 8.14
CA VAL A 10 3.55 1.71 7.39
C VAL A 10 4.64 2.71 7.75
N ASP A 11 5.87 2.21 7.82
CA ASP A 11 7.05 3.02 8.09
C ASP A 11 7.47 3.87 6.88
N ASP A 12 8.30 4.89 7.13
CA ASP A 12 8.95 5.71 6.11
C ASP A 12 8.02 6.40 5.10
N VAL A 13 6.78 6.74 5.47
CA VAL A 13 5.91 7.55 4.59
C VAL A 13 6.52 8.94 4.39
N PRO A 14 6.75 9.41 3.15
CA PRO A 14 7.22 10.75 2.90
C PRO A 14 6.28 11.80 3.51
N PRO A 15 6.81 12.88 4.14
CA PRO A 15 5.97 13.87 4.80
C PRO A 15 4.90 14.50 3.90
N ILE A 16 5.19 14.61 2.59
CA ILE A 16 4.23 15.12 1.61
C ILE A 16 3.04 14.18 1.38
N ASP A 17 3.29 12.87 1.40
CA ASP A 17 2.24 11.86 1.24
C ASP A 17 1.42 11.71 2.53
N ALA A 18 2.07 11.87 3.69
CA ALA A 18 1.44 11.74 5.00
C ALA A 18 0.53 12.92 5.39
N LYS A 19 0.81 14.13 4.87
CA LYS A 19 0.23 15.38 5.36
C LYS A 19 -1.30 15.41 5.37
N ASP A 20 -1.92 14.90 4.31
CA ASP A 20 -3.36 14.96 4.09
C ASP A 20 -4.00 13.55 3.99
N ALA A 21 -3.29 12.53 4.49
CA ALA A 21 -3.75 11.14 4.42
C ALA A 21 -4.78 10.81 5.52
N HIS A 22 -5.80 10.03 5.15
CA HIS A 22 -6.64 9.31 6.10
C HIS A 22 -6.09 7.89 6.27
N TRP A 23 -5.61 7.58 7.47
CA TRP A 23 -5.04 6.27 7.75
C TRP A 23 -6.15 5.27 8.03
N VAL A 24 -5.98 4.06 7.50
CA VAL A 24 -6.92 2.97 7.70
C VAL A 24 -6.18 1.68 8.06
N GLU A 25 -6.87 0.77 8.75
CA GLU A 25 -6.38 -0.59 8.97
C GLU A 25 -6.10 -1.26 7.61
N PRO A 26 -4.95 -1.94 7.44
CA PRO A 26 -4.54 -2.53 6.18
C PRO A 26 -5.24 -3.87 5.92
N VAL A 27 -6.58 -3.85 5.82
CA VAL A 27 -7.42 -5.06 5.71
C VAL A 27 -7.92 -5.36 4.30
N LEU A 28 -7.60 -4.51 3.32
CA LEU A 28 -8.04 -4.64 1.93
C LEU A 28 -6.84 -4.82 0.99
N VAL A 29 -6.97 -5.72 0.02
CA VAL A 29 -5.95 -5.96 -1.01
C VAL A 29 -6.38 -5.37 -2.33
N GLY A 30 -5.48 -4.59 -2.93
CA GLY A 30 -5.62 -4.03 -4.27
C GLY A 30 -4.51 -4.48 -5.20
N GLU A 31 -4.80 -4.52 -6.49
CA GLU A 31 -3.82 -4.83 -7.52
C GLU A 31 -3.36 -3.57 -8.25
N VAL A 32 -2.06 -3.51 -8.52
CA VAL A 32 -1.45 -2.46 -9.35
C VAL A 32 -0.50 -3.09 -10.37
N SER A 33 -0.40 -2.48 -11.55
CA SER A 33 0.76 -2.67 -12.42
C SER A 33 1.78 -1.57 -12.17
N TYR A 34 3.07 -1.86 -12.26
CA TYR A 34 4.13 -0.89 -12.01
C TYR A 34 5.29 -1.08 -12.99
N GLY A 35 6.13 -0.06 -13.15
CA GLY A 35 7.30 -0.14 -14.03
C GLY A 35 8.49 -0.86 -13.39
N VAL A 36 8.90 -0.43 -12.20
CA VAL A 36 10.04 -1.01 -11.48
C VAL A 36 9.91 -0.80 -9.97
N TRP A 37 10.51 -1.67 -9.18
CA TRP A 37 10.85 -1.41 -7.78
C TRP A 37 12.03 -0.43 -7.71
N THR A 38 11.90 0.63 -6.94
CA THR A 38 13.00 1.56 -6.67
C THR A 38 13.94 0.98 -5.61
N GLN A 39 15.18 1.46 -5.53
CA GLN A 39 16.13 1.09 -4.47
C GLN A 39 15.62 1.40 -3.06
N ALA A 40 14.65 2.32 -2.94
CA ALA A 40 14.01 2.65 -1.67
C ALA A 40 12.78 1.77 -1.36
N GLY A 41 12.61 0.63 -2.04
CA GLY A 41 11.51 -0.31 -1.78
C GLY A 41 10.12 0.19 -2.19
N ARG A 42 10.04 1.08 -3.20
CA ARG A 42 8.76 1.66 -3.69
C ARG A 42 8.47 1.31 -5.13
N LEU A 43 7.19 1.28 -5.49
CA LEU A 43 6.75 1.12 -6.87
C LEU A 43 6.90 2.43 -7.66
N ARG A 44 7.57 2.39 -8.81
CA ARG A 44 7.61 3.51 -9.76
C ARG A 44 6.46 3.43 -10.74
N MET A 45 5.71 4.53 -10.86
CA MET A 45 4.55 4.68 -11.75
C MET A 45 3.50 3.56 -11.55
N PRO A 46 3.00 3.35 -10.32
CA PRO A 46 1.94 2.37 -10.09
C PRO A 46 0.64 2.82 -10.76
N VAL A 47 -0.07 1.87 -11.36
CA VAL A 47 -1.38 2.07 -11.99
C VAL A 47 -2.35 1.08 -11.35
N TRP A 48 -3.41 1.61 -10.75
CA TRP A 48 -4.48 0.83 -10.15
C TRP A 48 -5.17 -0.10 -11.16
N ARG A 49 -5.38 -1.35 -10.77
CA ARG A 49 -6.07 -2.37 -11.59
C ARG A 49 -7.39 -2.81 -11.01
N GLY A 50 -7.55 -2.76 -9.69
CA GLY A 50 -8.80 -3.11 -9.04
C GLY A 50 -8.58 -3.74 -7.67
N TRP A 51 -9.68 -3.94 -6.95
CA TRP A 51 -9.68 -4.67 -5.69
C TRP A 51 -9.51 -6.17 -5.92
N ARG A 52 -8.89 -6.84 -4.95
CA ARG A 52 -8.71 -8.30 -4.89
C ARG A 52 -9.47 -8.85 -3.68
N PRO A 53 -10.82 -8.92 -3.74
CA PRO A 53 -11.62 -9.46 -2.65
C PRO A 53 -11.39 -10.98 -2.44
N ASP A 54 -10.69 -11.62 -3.37
CA ASP A 54 -10.23 -13.00 -3.30
C ASP A 54 -8.94 -13.19 -2.46
N LYS A 55 -8.34 -12.10 -1.97
CA LYS A 55 -7.08 -12.13 -1.20
C LYS A 55 -7.20 -11.38 0.12
N THR A 56 -6.39 -11.81 1.08
CA THR A 56 -6.16 -11.18 2.38
C THR A 56 -4.76 -10.57 2.44
N PRO A 57 -4.50 -9.60 3.33
CA PRO A 57 -3.16 -9.05 3.53
C PRO A 57 -2.10 -10.11 3.81
N GLU A 58 -2.46 -11.18 4.52
CA GLU A 58 -1.58 -12.31 4.86
C GLU A 58 -1.16 -13.13 3.62
N ASP A 59 -1.91 -13.06 2.52
CA ASP A 59 -1.58 -13.71 1.25
C ASP A 59 -0.53 -12.93 0.43
N ILE A 60 -0.13 -11.74 0.88
CA ILE A 60 0.77 -10.84 0.15
C ILE A 60 2.18 -10.94 0.70
N THR A 61 3.09 -11.43 -0.13
CA THR A 61 4.52 -11.46 0.14
C THR A 61 5.24 -10.42 -0.72
N LEU A 62 6.39 -9.96 -0.25
CA LEU A 62 7.33 -9.25 -1.12
C LEU A 62 7.86 -10.22 -2.18
N PRO A 63 8.15 -9.75 -3.41
CA PRO A 63 8.83 -10.59 -4.39
C PRO A 63 10.19 -11.05 -3.87
N ASP A 64 10.59 -12.26 -4.25
CA ASP A 64 11.93 -12.79 -3.97
C ASP A 64 12.99 -11.84 -4.58
N GLU A 65 14.10 -11.61 -3.85
CA GLU A 65 15.24 -10.77 -4.28
C GLU A 65 16.00 -11.35 -5.49
#